data_AF-A0A4Y2VVI4-F1
#
_entry.id   AF-A0A4Y2VVI4-F1
#
_cell.length_a   1.000
_cell.length_b   1.000
_cell.length_c   1.000
_cell.angle_alpha   90.00
_cell.angle_beta   90.00
_cell.angle_gamma   90.00
#
_symmetry.space_group_name_H-M   'P 1'
#
loop_
_entity.id
_entity.type
_entity.pdbx_description
1 polymer ?
#
loop_
_entity_poly.entity_id
_entity_poly.type
_entity_poly.pdbx_seq_one_letter_code
_entity_poly.pdbx_strand_id
1 'polypeptide(L)'
;MPPSPNLYQYLMGSLSFVVEANSSTRYMLINTPNTFHTVSPFLVQKLLTSCIGGIQNVKKLRSGDLLVQVDSKQASVISKLTHLGTFPAETSFHKTLNVSRGVLSNPDIIHVTEAEFVEELRD
;
A
#
# COMPACT_ATOMS: atom_id res chain seq x y z
N MET A 1 12.16 49.17 -5.83
CA MET A 1 11.07 48.33 -5.28
C MET A 1 11.31 46.90 -5.75
N PRO A 2 11.34 45.89 -4.88
CA PRO A 2 11.25 44.51 -5.35
C PRO A 2 9.87 44.31 -6.01
N PRO A 3 9.78 43.50 -7.07
CA PRO A 3 8.50 43.25 -7.73
C PRO A 3 7.58 42.50 -6.76
N SER A 4 6.33 42.96 -6.66
CA SER A 4 5.28 42.26 -5.92
C SER A 4 5.14 40.83 -6.47
N PRO A 5 5.25 39.78 -5.63
CA PRO A 5 5.04 38.41 -6.09
C PRO A 5 3.66 38.29 -6.72
N ASN A 6 3.57 37.65 -7.88
CA ASN A 6 2.30 37.58 -8.61
C ASN A 6 1.29 36.72 -7.83
N LEU A 7 0.00 36.99 -8.01
CA LEU A 7 -1.09 36.28 -7.35
C LEU A 7 -1.07 34.76 -7.63
N TYR A 8 -0.51 34.35 -8.77
CA TYR A 8 -0.30 32.93 -9.08
C TYR A 8 0.72 32.25 -8.16
N GLN A 9 1.75 32.97 -7.69
CA GLN A 9 2.74 32.44 -6.76
C GLN A 9 2.11 32.10 -5.40
N TYR A 10 1.08 32.83 -4.99
CA TYR A 10 0.28 32.55 -3.77
C TYR A 10 -0.72 31.40 -3.95
N LEU A 11 -1.19 31.15 -5.19
CA LEU A 11 -2.24 30.18 -5.49
C LEU A 11 -1.73 28.79 -5.91
N MET A 12 -0.41 28.59 -5.99
CA MET A 12 0.19 27.33 -6.45
C MET A 12 0.67 26.42 -5.31
N GLY A 13 0.46 26.82 -4.05
CA GLY A 13 0.74 25.98 -2.89
C GLY A 13 -0.39 24.97 -2.66
N SER A 14 -0.06 23.68 -2.64
CA SER A 14 -1.00 22.62 -2.24
C SER A 14 -0.35 21.73 -1.19
N LEU A 15 -1.10 21.37 -0.16
CA LEU A 15 -0.68 20.38 0.82
C LEU A 15 -1.14 18.99 0.34
N SER A 16 -0.19 18.09 0.09
CA SER A 16 -0.47 16.68 -0.19
C SER A 16 -0.33 15.88 1.09
N PHE A 17 -1.24 14.94 1.34
CA PHE A 17 -1.18 14.06 2.50
C PHE A 17 -1.52 12.61 2.12
N VAL A 18 -0.98 11.66 2.88
CA VAL A 18 -1.21 10.22 2.69
C VAL A 18 -1.96 9.64 3.88
N VAL A 19 -3.14 9.08 3.64
CA VAL A 19 -3.95 8.42 4.68
C VAL A 19 -4.04 6.94 4.39
N GLU A 20 -3.80 6.12 5.40
CA GLU A 20 -4.02 4.68 5.32
C GLU A 20 -5.48 4.38 5.01
N ALA A 21 -5.72 3.54 4.01
CA ALA A 21 -7.08 3.18 3.63
C ALA A 21 -7.74 2.42 4.79
N ASN A 22 -8.78 3.01 5.38
CA ASN A 22 -9.66 2.34 6.34
C ASN A 22 -10.55 1.34 5.60
N SER A 23 -9.93 0.27 5.12
CA SER A 23 -10.60 -0.80 4.38
C SER A 23 -10.39 -2.12 5.10
N SER A 24 -11.47 -2.89 5.22
CA SER A 24 -11.40 -4.30 5.61
C SER A 24 -10.49 -5.11 4.67
N THR A 25 -10.18 -4.57 3.49
CA THR A 25 -9.31 -5.18 2.47
C THR A 25 -7.91 -4.57 2.51
N ARG A 26 -6.91 -5.45 2.48
CA ARG A 26 -5.49 -5.14 2.44
C ARG A 26 -4.84 -5.80 1.23
N TYR A 27 -3.87 -5.12 0.65
CA TYR A 27 -3.06 -5.61 -0.45
C TYR A 27 -1.66 -5.95 0.04
N MET A 28 -1.25 -7.20 -0.17
CA MET A 28 0.07 -7.69 0.23
C MET A 28 0.87 -8.15 -0.96
N LEU A 29 2.19 -7.96 -0.87
CA LEU A 29 3.17 -8.51 -1.79
C LEU A 29 3.85 -9.70 -1.11
N ILE A 30 3.91 -10.83 -1.82
CA ILE A 30 4.70 -11.99 -1.45
C ILE A 30 5.82 -12.10 -2.47
N ASN A 31 7.02 -11.72 -2.05
CA ASN A 31 8.24 -11.86 -2.82
C ASN A 31 8.76 -13.29 -2.70
N THR A 32 9.02 -13.89 -3.84
CA THR A 32 9.76 -15.15 -3.91
C THR A 32 10.83 -15.02 -4.97
N PRO A 33 12.12 -14.93 -4.62
CA PRO A 33 13.18 -14.71 -5.59
C PRO A 33 13.24 -15.87 -6.59
N ASN A 34 12.68 -15.63 -7.78
CA ASN A 34 12.58 -16.53 -8.93
C ASN A 34 11.80 -17.83 -8.77
N THR A 35 11.14 -18.07 -7.64
CA THR A 35 10.50 -19.35 -7.36
C THR A 35 9.18 -19.53 -8.13
N PHE A 36 8.24 -18.60 -8.03
CA PHE A 36 6.91 -18.79 -8.63
C PHE A 36 6.84 -18.61 -10.14
N HIS A 37 7.98 -18.38 -10.82
CA HIS A 37 8.05 -18.46 -12.27
C HIS A 37 7.85 -19.87 -12.80
N THR A 38 8.33 -20.87 -12.06
CA THR A 38 8.36 -22.27 -12.48
C THR A 38 7.34 -23.14 -11.74
N VAL A 39 6.75 -22.62 -10.65
CA VAL A 39 5.74 -23.34 -9.86
C VAL A 39 4.38 -23.27 -10.52
N SER A 40 3.66 -24.41 -10.50
CA SER A 40 2.29 -24.52 -11.01
C SER A 40 1.34 -23.51 -10.33
N PRO A 41 0.53 -22.76 -11.09
CA PRO A 41 -0.43 -21.81 -10.52
C PRO A 41 -1.46 -22.49 -9.60
N PHE A 42 -1.81 -23.75 -9.86
CA PHE A 42 -2.69 -24.53 -9.00
C PHE A 42 -2.05 -24.86 -7.64
N LEU A 43 -0.74 -25.11 -7.62
CA LEU A 43 -0.01 -25.33 -6.38
C LEU A 43 0.07 -24.04 -5.57
N VAL A 44 0.37 -22.91 -6.23
CA VAL A 44 0.38 -21.58 -5.58
C VAL A 44 -0.97 -21.28 -4.94
N GLN A 45 -2.07 -21.48 -5.66
CA GLN A 45 -3.43 -21.27 -5.13
C GLN A 45 -3.68 -22.15 -3.89
N LYS A 46 -3.36 -23.46 -3.96
CA LYS A 46 -3.54 -24.38 -2.83
C LYS A 46 -2.72 -23.99 -1.61
N LEU A 47 -1.47 -23.59 -1.79
CA LEU A 47 -0.60 -23.19 -0.68
C LEU A 47 -1.11 -21.92 0.01
N LEU A 48 -1.52 -20.92 -0.78
CA LEU A 48 -2.11 -19.70 -0.21
C LEU A 48 -3.42 -20.03 0.51
N THR A 49 -4.29 -20.86 -0.08
CA THR A 49 -5.56 -21.25 0.54
C THR A 49 -5.35 -22.06 1.81
N SER A 50 -4.32 -22.90 1.88
CA SER A 50 -3.94 -23.59 3.10
C SER A 50 -3.42 -22.65 4.19
N CYS A 51 -2.84 -21.52 3.81
CA CYS A 51 -2.26 -20.56 4.75
C CYS A 51 -3.30 -19.61 5.36
N ILE A 52 -4.21 -19.08 4.53
CA ILE A 52 -5.16 -18.04 4.94
C ILE A 52 -6.63 -18.38 4.67
N GLY A 53 -6.93 -19.58 4.17
CA GLY A 53 -8.29 -19.99 3.82
C GLY A 53 -8.77 -19.37 2.51
N GLY A 54 -9.95 -18.76 2.53
CA GLY A 54 -10.54 -18.14 1.34
C GLY A 54 -9.77 -16.90 0.89
N ILE A 55 -9.31 -16.87 -0.36
CA ILE A 55 -8.59 -15.72 -0.93
C ILE A 55 -9.49 -14.99 -1.91
N GLN A 56 -9.55 -13.66 -1.81
CA GLN A 56 -10.33 -12.85 -2.72
C GLN A 56 -9.66 -12.74 -4.10
N ASN A 57 -8.39 -12.36 -4.14
CA ASN A 57 -7.67 -12.19 -5.39
C ASN A 57 -6.17 -12.48 -5.24
N VAL A 58 -5.61 -13.14 -6.25
CA VAL A 58 -4.16 -13.35 -6.40
C VAL A 58 -3.78 -12.97 -7.82
N LYS A 59 -2.79 -12.10 -7.94
CA LYS A 59 -2.21 -11.71 -9.22
C LYS A 59 -0.70 -11.94 -9.20
N LYS A 60 -0.22 -12.76 -10.13
CA LYS A 60 1.22 -12.90 -10.37
C LYS A 60 1.73 -11.68 -11.13
N LEU A 61 2.78 -11.05 -10.61
CA LEU A 61 3.44 -9.90 -11.22
C LEU A 61 4.50 -10.35 -12.23
N ARG A 62 4.93 -9.43 -13.10
CA ARG A 62 6.00 -9.69 -14.07
C ARG A 62 7.33 -10.06 -13.39
N SER A 63 7.55 -9.59 -12.15
CA SER A 63 8.71 -9.95 -11.32
C SER A 63 8.69 -11.43 -10.88
N GLY A 64 7.51 -12.08 -10.89
CA GLY A 64 7.31 -13.42 -10.32
C GLY A 64 6.64 -13.40 -8.95
N ASP A 65 6.60 -12.23 -8.31
CA ASP A 65 5.95 -12.04 -7.01
C ASP A 65 4.43 -12.15 -7.12
N LEU A 66 3.79 -12.33 -5.97
CA LEU A 66 2.33 -12.38 -5.88
C LEU A 66 1.81 -11.11 -5.20
N LEU A 67 0.88 -10.44 -5.87
CA LEU A 67 -0.01 -9.47 -5.26
C LEU A 67 -1.27 -10.20 -4.78
N VAL A 68 -1.56 -10.11 -3.48
CA VAL A 68 -2.71 -10.78 -2.87
C VAL A 68 -3.61 -9.75 -2.21
N GLN A 69 -4.91 -9.85 -2.50
CA GLN A 69 -5.95 -9.09 -1.83
C GLN A 69 -6.56 -9.96 -0.72
N VAL A 70 -6.48 -9.48 0.52
CA VAL A 70 -6.85 -10.21 1.74
C VAL A 70 -7.60 -9.31 2.70
N ASP A 71 -8.21 -9.89 3.73
CA ASP A 71 -8.72 -9.10 4.86
C ASP A 71 -7.61 -8.73 5.86
N SER A 72 -7.91 -7.86 6.83
CA SER A 72 -6.95 -7.42 7.85
C SER A 72 -6.44 -8.54 8.77
N LYS A 73 -7.25 -9.57 9.03
CA LYS A 73 -6.87 -10.74 9.86
C LYS A 73 -5.90 -11.62 9.10
N GLN A 74 -6.21 -11.93 7.84
CA GLN A 74 -5.35 -12.66 6.92
C GLN A 74 -4.05 -11.92 6.65
N ALA A 75 -4.09 -10.59 6.52
CA ALA A 75 -2.89 -9.78 6.34
C ALA A 75 -1.92 -9.91 7.52
N SER A 76 -2.45 -10.00 8.74
CA SER A 76 -1.67 -10.20 9.96
C SER A 76 -1.02 -11.59 10.05
N VAL A 77 -1.59 -12.58 9.35
CA VAL A 77 -1.01 -13.92 9.21
C VAL A 77 0.10 -13.90 8.15
N ILE A 78 -0.18 -13.33 6.97
CA ILE A 78 0.79 -13.25 5.86
C ILE A 78 2.01 -12.40 6.25
N SER A 79 1.84 -11.33 7.04
CA SER A 79 2.96 -10.46 7.44
C SER A 79 4.03 -11.17 8.27
N LYS A 80 3.70 -12.33 8.87
CA LYS A 80 4.62 -13.16 9.66
C LYS A 80 5.15 -14.35 8.87
N LEU A 81 4.69 -14.54 7.64
CA LEU A 81 5.04 -15.68 6.82
C LEU A 81 6.46 -15.53 6.27
N THR A 82 7.30 -16.52 6.56
CA THR A 82 8.67 -16.61 6.04
C THR A 82 8.80 -17.67 4.93
N HIS A 83 7.82 -18.56 4.83
CA HIS A 83 7.79 -19.65 3.86
C HIS A 83 6.36 -19.89 3.39
N LEU A 84 6.18 -20.11 2.09
CA LEU A 84 4.93 -20.58 1.51
C LEU A 84 5.11 -22.04 1.06
N GLY A 85 4.68 -22.97 1.91
CA GLY A 85 5.03 -24.39 1.75
C GLY A 85 6.53 -24.60 1.96
N THR A 86 7.21 -25.19 0.98
CA THR A 86 8.67 -25.40 0.99
C THR A 86 9.46 -24.22 0.42
N PHE A 87 8.78 -23.17 -0.06
CA PHE A 87 9.43 -22.05 -0.73
C PHE A 87 9.66 -20.89 0.24
N PRO A 88 10.89 -20.34 0.34
CA PRO A 88 11.12 -19.13 1.12
C PRO A 88 10.35 -17.97 0.50
N ALA A 89 9.76 -17.14 1.36
CA ALA A 89 8.94 -16.01 0.97
C ALA A 89 9.15 -14.84 1.91
N GLU A 90 9.23 -13.63 1.34
CA GLU A 90 9.21 -12.39 2.09
C GLU A 90 7.88 -11.68 1.83
N THR A 91 7.28 -11.10 2.86
CA THR A 91 5.99 -10.45 2.74
C THR A 91 6.06 -8.97 3.12
N SER A 92 5.30 -8.15 2.41
CA SER A 92 5.20 -6.71 2.70
C SER A 92 3.84 -6.15 2.30
N PHE A 93 3.44 -5.05 2.94
CA PHE A 93 2.26 -4.31 2.50
C PHE A 93 2.54 -3.57 1.20
N HIS A 94 1.58 -3.58 0.27
CA HIS A 94 1.68 -2.80 -0.95
C HIS A 94 1.65 -1.29 -0.62
N LYS A 95 2.65 -0.54 -1.06
CA LYS A 95 2.87 0.85 -0.63
C LYS A 95 1.77 1.83 -1.04
N THR A 96 1.14 1.61 -2.19
CA THR A 96 0.15 2.54 -2.76
C THR A 96 -1.29 2.06 -2.72
N LEU A 97 -1.55 0.74 -2.80
CA LEU A 97 -2.91 0.20 -2.82
C LEU A 97 -3.57 0.17 -1.44
N ASN A 98 -2.78 0.33 -0.37
CA ASN A 98 -3.26 0.41 1.00
C ASN A 98 -3.40 1.84 1.52
N VAL A 99 -3.14 2.85 0.69
CA VAL A 99 -3.19 4.25 1.09
C VAL A 99 -3.95 5.05 0.04
N SER A 100 -4.59 6.13 0.49
CA SER A 100 -5.16 7.15 -0.37
C SER A 100 -4.30 8.41 -0.27
N ARG A 101 -4.16 9.12 -1.39
CA ARG A 101 -3.50 10.43 -1.42
C ARG A 101 -4.55 11.51 -1.58
N GLY A 102 -4.58 12.44 -0.62
CA GLY A 102 -5.41 13.65 -0.68
C GLY A 102 -4.56 14.85 -1.08
N VAL A 103 -5.19 15.84 -1.70
CA VAL A 103 -4.58 17.14 -2.00
C VAL A 103 -5.55 18.23 -1.53
N LEU A 104 -5.05 19.15 -0.72
CA LEU A 104 -5.78 20.33 -0.28
C LEU A 104 -5.10 21.57 -0.88
N SER A 105 -5.88 22.33 -1.64
CA SER A 105 -5.45 23.59 -2.25
C SER A 105 -6.24 24.72 -1.59
N ASN A 106 -5.68 25.27 -0.52
CA ASN A 106 -6.25 26.43 0.18
C ASN A 106 -5.10 27.38 0.54
N PRO A 107 -5.17 28.67 0.16
CA PRO A 107 -4.17 29.68 0.52
C PRO A 107 -3.91 29.77 2.03
N ASP A 108 -4.89 29.47 2.89
CA ASP A 108 -4.73 29.54 4.35
C ASP A 108 -3.86 28.39 4.90
N ILE A 109 -3.70 27.30 4.14
CA ILE A 109 -3.04 26.05 4.57
C ILE A 109 -1.65 25.92 3.92
N ILE A 110 -1.22 26.89 3.11
CA ILE A 110 0.07 26.83 2.37
C ILE A 110 1.30 26.78 3.27
N HIS A 111 1.16 27.24 4.51
CA HIS A 111 2.24 27.27 5.50
C HIS A 111 2.19 26.09 6.49
N VAL A 112 1.12 25.30 6.43
CA VAL A 112 0.92 24.15 7.32
C VAL A 112 1.66 22.95 6.76
N THR A 113 2.40 22.25 7.62
CA THR A 113 3.09 21.01 7.23
C THR A 113 2.15 19.81 7.28
N GLU A 114 2.45 18.74 6.53
CA GLU A 114 1.65 17.49 6.60
C GLU A 114 1.61 16.94 8.03
N ALA A 115 2.72 17.02 8.77
CA ALA A 115 2.80 16.52 10.13
C ALA A 115 1.87 17.29 11.08
N GLU A 116 1.93 18.63 11.06
CA GLU A 116 1.05 19.50 11.86
C GLU A 116 -0.43 19.28 11.52
N PHE A 117 -0.74 19.19 10.22
CA PHE A 117 -2.11 18.95 9.76
C PHE A 117 -2.66 17.60 10.24
N VAL A 118 -1.85 16.54 10.19
CA VAL A 118 -2.25 15.21 10.64
C VAL A 118 -2.36 15.13 12.16
N GLU A 119 -1.53 15.87 12.91
CA GLU A 119 -1.56 15.89 14.37
C GLU A 119 -2.81 16.60 14.92
N GLU A 120 -3.11 17.80 14.41
CA GLU A 120 -4.27 18.60 14.87
C GLU A 120 -5.63 18.01 14.49
N LEU A 121 -5.66 17.12 13.49
CA LEU A 121 -6.89 16.46 13.01
C LEU A 121 -7.02 14.99 13.47
N ARG A 122 -6.14 14.50 14.36
CA ARG A 122 -6.30 13.18 14.99
C ARG A 122 -7.37 13.26 16.08
N ASP A 123 -8.44 12.47 15.92
CA ASP A 123 -9.42 12.17 16.98
C ASP A 123 -8.82 11.34 18.12
#